data_AF-D9PF10-F1
#
_entry.id   AF-D9PF10-F1
#
_cell.length_a   1.000
_cell.length_b   1.000
_cell.length_c   1.000
_cell.angle_alpha   90.00
_cell.angle_beta   90.00
_cell.angle_gamma   90.00
#
_symmetry.space_group_name_H-M   'P 1'
#
loop_
_entity.id
_entity.type
_entity.pdbx_description
1 polymer ?
#
loop_
_entity_poly.entity_id
_entity_poly.type
_entity_poly.pdbx_seq_one_letter_code
_entity_poly.pdbx_strand_id
1 'polypeptide(L)'
;MGKIGENETEMLAAVYDRGFVTGFSKEVEDAAAKLKQKSREMIAEQKKIRKDLTYLDVFTIDPADAKDFDDALSLRILENGNYEVGIHIADPSFFVEPGSIIDKEASERATSIYLVDRTIPMLPEVLSNDLCSLNPNEEKLVFSSIFEMDKEGNVISE
;
A
#
# COMPACT_ATOMS: atom_id res chain seq x y z
N MET A 1 -27.25 17.63 -3.31
CA MET A 1 -25.86 17.57 -2.81
C MET A 1 -25.63 18.46 -1.58
N GLY A 2 -26.48 19.46 -1.30
CA GLY A 2 -26.40 20.26 -0.07
C GLY A 2 -26.59 21.75 -0.38
N LYS A 3 -26.08 22.64 0.47
CA LYS A 3 -26.18 24.10 0.29
C LYS A 3 -24.93 24.64 -0.43
N ILE A 4 -25.14 25.54 -1.39
CA ILE A 4 -24.06 26.18 -2.17
C ILE A 4 -23.11 26.94 -1.23
N GLY A 5 -21.80 26.79 -1.46
CA GLY A 5 -20.74 27.40 -0.66
C GLY A 5 -20.32 26.63 0.59
N GLU A 6 -20.97 25.49 0.89
CA GLU A 6 -20.48 24.56 1.92
C GLU A 6 -19.43 23.64 1.33
N ASN A 7 -18.30 23.47 2.04
CA ASN A 7 -17.15 22.69 1.57
C ASN A 7 -17.57 21.29 1.06
N GLU A 8 -18.34 20.54 1.85
CA GLU A 8 -18.79 19.20 1.48
C GLU A 8 -19.62 19.18 0.18
N THR A 9 -20.48 20.19 -0.02
CA THR A 9 -21.33 20.29 -1.21
C THR A 9 -20.48 20.59 -2.45
N GLU A 10 -19.55 21.54 -2.36
CA GLU A 10 -18.67 21.92 -3.47
C GLU A 10 -17.69 20.79 -3.83
N MET A 11 -17.15 20.09 -2.83
CA MET A 11 -16.24 18.96 -3.04
C MET A 11 -16.94 17.79 -3.72
N LEU A 12 -18.12 17.39 -3.25
CA LEU A 12 -18.90 16.32 -3.89
C LEU A 12 -19.29 16.72 -5.32
N ALA A 13 -19.71 17.97 -5.54
CA ALA A 13 -20.02 18.46 -6.88
C ALA A 13 -18.81 18.36 -7.82
N ALA A 14 -17.61 18.76 -7.38
CA ALA A 14 -16.38 18.68 -8.17
C ALA A 14 -15.95 17.23 -8.48
N VAL A 15 -16.19 16.31 -7.56
CA VAL A 15 -15.92 14.87 -7.72
C VAL A 15 -16.88 14.25 -8.74
N TYR A 16 -18.18 14.50 -8.59
CA TYR A 16 -19.19 13.98 -9.51
C TYR A 16 -19.12 14.59 -10.92
N ASP A 17 -18.81 15.89 -11.03
CA ASP A 17 -18.60 16.58 -12.31
C ASP A 17 -17.47 15.95 -13.13
N ARG A 18 -16.45 15.41 -12.45
CA ARG A 18 -15.32 14.69 -13.06
C ARG A 18 -15.59 13.18 -13.24
N GLY A 19 -16.78 12.70 -12.87
CA GLY A 19 -17.18 11.31 -13.02
C GLY A 19 -16.56 10.35 -11.99
N PHE A 20 -15.99 10.86 -10.91
CA PHE A 20 -15.39 10.03 -9.87
C PHE A 20 -16.45 9.46 -8.92
N VAL A 21 -16.26 8.21 -8.51
CA VAL A 21 -17.13 7.50 -7.57
C VAL A 21 -16.45 7.43 -6.20
N THR A 22 -17.16 7.87 -5.16
CA THR A 22 -16.57 8.01 -3.81
C THR A 22 -16.57 6.74 -2.98
N GLY A 23 -17.34 5.73 -3.36
CA GLY A 23 -17.49 4.48 -2.59
C GLY A 23 -17.40 3.25 -3.48
N PHE A 24 -17.20 2.09 -2.87
CA PHE A 24 -17.12 0.82 -3.58
C PHE A 24 -18.49 0.13 -3.63
N SER A 25 -18.68 -0.71 -4.65
CA SER A 25 -19.85 -1.59 -4.68
C SER A 25 -19.81 -2.58 -3.51
N LYS A 26 -20.99 -3.07 -3.09
CA LYS A 26 -21.07 -4.03 -1.98
C LYS A 26 -20.29 -5.32 -2.30
N GLU A 27 -20.30 -5.74 -3.56
CA GLU A 27 -19.60 -6.92 -4.03
C GLU A 27 -18.07 -6.76 -3.90
N VAL A 28 -17.53 -5.57 -4.17
CA VAL A 28 -16.11 -5.24 -3.99
C VAL A 28 -15.74 -5.22 -2.50
N GLU A 29 -16.54 -4.55 -1.67
CA GLU A 29 -16.34 -4.51 -0.21
C GLU A 29 -16.38 -5.92 0.41
N ASP A 30 -17.38 -6.73 0.04
CA ASP A 30 -17.51 -8.11 0.51
C ASP A 30 -16.33 -8.99 0.06
N ALA A 31 -15.78 -8.75 -1.14
CA ALA A 31 -14.60 -9.45 -1.64
C ALA A 31 -13.35 -9.08 -0.84
N ALA A 32 -13.13 -7.78 -0.60
CA ALA A 32 -12.01 -7.27 0.18
C ALA A 32 -12.06 -7.75 1.65
N ALA A 33 -13.25 -7.74 2.26
CA ALA A 33 -13.46 -8.24 3.62
C ALA A 33 -13.15 -9.75 3.74
N LYS A 34 -13.47 -10.55 2.72
CA LYS A 34 -13.11 -11.99 2.69
C LYS A 34 -11.60 -12.21 2.64
N LEU A 35 -10.86 -11.37 1.90
CA LEU A 35 -9.39 -11.42 1.88
C LEU A 35 -8.84 -11.11 3.27
N LYS A 36 -9.35 -10.07 3.94
CA LYS A 36 -8.94 -9.72 5.31
C LYS A 36 -9.17 -10.86 6.30
N GLN A 37 -10.31 -11.55 6.21
CA GLN A 37 -10.60 -12.68 7.11
C GLN A 37 -9.61 -13.84 6.94
N LYS A 38 -9.09 -14.05 5.73
CA LYS A 38 -8.17 -15.15 5.40
C LYS A 38 -6.69 -14.75 5.42
N SER A 39 -6.38 -13.46 5.58
CA SER A 39 -5.05 -12.93 5.33
C SER A 39 -3.98 -13.58 6.20
N ARG A 40 -4.27 -13.86 7.47
CA ARG A 40 -3.32 -14.51 8.40
C ARG A 40 -2.86 -15.88 7.89
N GLU A 41 -3.79 -16.70 7.43
CA GLU A 41 -3.51 -18.04 6.89
C GLU A 41 -2.75 -17.92 5.56
N MET A 42 -3.19 -17.01 4.69
CA MET A 42 -2.53 -16.74 3.41
C MET A 42 -1.07 -16.29 3.60
N ILE A 43 -0.80 -15.36 4.51
CA ILE A 43 0.54 -14.86 4.84
C ILE A 43 1.41 -15.97 5.43
N ALA A 44 0.85 -16.80 6.34
CA ALA A 44 1.59 -17.91 6.93
C ALA A 44 2.07 -18.92 5.86
N GLU A 45 1.27 -19.19 4.84
CA GLU A 45 1.66 -20.06 3.72
C GLU A 45 2.78 -19.45 2.86
N GLN A 46 2.81 -18.12 2.70
CA GLN A 46 3.85 -17.44 1.92
C GLN A 46 5.25 -17.57 2.54
N LYS A 47 5.37 -17.80 3.85
CA LYS A 47 6.67 -17.99 4.53
C LYS A 47 7.48 -19.17 3.98
N LYS A 48 6.83 -20.12 3.29
CA LYS A 48 7.50 -21.29 2.69
C LYS A 48 8.24 -20.96 1.39
N ILE A 49 7.86 -19.86 0.72
CA ILE A 49 8.36 -19.52 -0.62
C ILE A 49 9.00 -18.12 -0.69
N ARG A 50 8.70 -17.24 0.28
CA ARG A 50 9.29 -15.89 0.36
C ARG A 50 10.50 -15.89 1.29
N LYS A 51 11.45 -15.00 0.99
CA LYS A 51 12.59 -14.72 1.87
C LYS A 51 12.07 -13.97 3.11
N ASP A 52 12.40 -14.49 4.29
CA ASP A 52 12.14 -13.80 5.55
C ASP A 52 13.12 -12.63 5.71
N LEU A 53 12.58 -11.43 5.97
CA LEU A 53 13.32 -10.19 6.22
C LEU A 53 12.96 -9.58 7.58
N THR A 54 12.17 -10.27 8.41
CA THR A 54 11.69 -9.77 9.71
C THR A 54 12.80 -9.57 10.75
N TYR A 55 14.02 -10.04 10.47
CA TYR A 55 15.21 -9.79 11.27
C TYR A 55 15.87 -8.43 10.99
N LEU A 56 15.46 -7.73 9.94
CA LEU A 56 15.96 -6.39 9.61
C LEU A 56 15.19 -5.32 10.39
N ASP A 57 15.88 -4.25 10.76
CA ASP A 57 15.23 -3.02 11.25
C ASP A 57 14.63 -2.27 10.04
N VAL A 58 13.34 -2.51 9.80
CA VAL A 58 12.57 -1.92 8.70
C VAL A 58 11.66 -0.80 9.25
N PHE A 59 11.61 0.34 8.56
CA PHE A 59 10.77 1.48 8.95
C PHE A 59 10.18 2.22 7.74
N THR A 60 9.05 2.89 7.94
CA THR A 60 8.41 3.77 6.95
C THR A 60 8.66 5.24 7.34
N ILE A 61 8.58 6.17 6.38
CA ILE A 61 8.72 7.61 6.62
C ILE A 61 7.65 8.36 5.83
N ASP A 62 6.59 8.76 6.52
CA ASP A 62 5.38 9.29 5.89
C ASP A 62 4.83 10.52 6.64
N PRO A 63 3.95 11.32 6.01
CA PRO A 63 3.16 12.34 6.70
C PRO A 63 2.36 11.77 7.87
N ALA A 64 2.13 12.59 8.90
CA ALA A 64 1.47 12.16 10.14
C ALA A 64 0.01 11.71 9.96
N ASP A 65 -0.62 12.08 8.85
CA ASP A 65 -1.99 11.75 8.47
C ASP A 65 -2.09 10.60 7.45
N ALA A 66 -0.97 10.06 6.97
CA ALA A 66 -0.92 8.91 6.08
C ALA A 66 -1.44 7.63 6.77
N LYS A 67 -2.08 6.76 5.98
CA LYS A 67 -2.66 5.48 6.44
C LYS A 67 -2.25 4.29 5.58
N ASP A 68 -1.83 4.58 4.36
CA ASP A 68 -1.40 3.70 3.29
C ASP A 68 0.13 3.82 3.14
N PHE A 69 0.88 3.04 3.92
CA PHE A 69 2.34 3.02 3.84
C PHE A 69 2.77 2.04 2.74
N ASP A 70 3.10 2.54 1.56
CA ASP A 70 3.41 1.74 0.39
C ASP A 70 4.88 1.27 0.35
N ASP A 71 5.78 2.00 0.99
CA ASP A 71 7.21 1.70 1.00
C ASP A 71 7.82 1.75 2.40
N ALA A 72 8.82 0.90 2.61
CA ALA A 72 9.64 0.86 3.81
C ALA A 72 11.11 0.71 3.44
N LEU A 73 11.98 1.16 4.34
CA LEU A 73 13.42 1.16 4.18
C LEU A 73 14.07 0.32 5.29
N SER A 74 15.17 -0.35 4.94
CA SER A 74 16.13 -0.87 5.92
C SER A 74 17.55 -0.44 5.57
N LEU A 75 18.39 -0.31 6.59
CA LEU A 75 19.78 0.12 6.44
C LEU A 75 20.66 -0.60 7.46
N ARG A 76 21.73 -1.26 6.99
CA ARG A 76 22.78 -1.79 7.87
C ARG A 76 24.17 -1.56 7.30
N ILE A 77 25.16 -1.50 8.18
CA ILE A 77 26.58 -1.42 7.80
C ILE A 77 27.13 -2.83 7.70
N LEU A 78 27.76 -3.16 6.56
CA LEU A 78 28.40 -4.44 6.29
C LEU A 78 29.83 -4.48 6.88
N GLU A 79 30.41 -5.68 6.98
CA GLU A 79 31.75 -5.87 7.55
C GLU A 79 32.85 -5.15 6.76
N ASN A 80 32.67 -4.98 5.44
CA ASN A 80 33.58 -4.23 4.57
C ASN A 80 33.43 -2.69 4.70
N GLY A 81 32.47 -2.22 5.52
CA GLY A 81 32.18 -0.81 5.73
C GLY A 81 31.25 -0.17 4.69
N ASN A 82 30.72 -0.95 3.75
CA ASN A 82 29.63 -0.53 2.85
C ASN A 82 28.28 -0.60 3.57
N TYR A 83 27.24 -0.07 2.93
CA TYR A 83 25.87 -0.11 3.40
C TYR A 83 25.08 -1.18 2.64
N GLU A 84 24.27 -1.96 3.34
CA GLU A 84 23.16 -2.68 2.71
C GLU A 84 21.90 -1.86 2.90
N VAL A 85 21.27 -1.48 1.78
CA VAL A 85 20.05 -0.67 1.72
C VAL A 85 18.93 -1.54 1.15
N GLY A 86 17.85 -1.72 1.92
CA GLY A 86 16.66 -2.41 1.47
C GLY A 86 15.54 -1.41 1.16
N ILE A 87 14.95 -1.54 -0.03
CA ILE A 87 13.70 -0.86 -0.41
C ILE A 87 12.61 -1.93 -0.47
N HIS A 88 11.58 -1.80 0.35
CA HIS A 88 10.52 -2.79 0.53
C HIS A 88 9.19 -2.15 0.15
N ILE A 89 8.64 -2.55 -0.99
CA ILE A 89 7.35 -2.06 -1.49
C ILE A 89 6.26 -3.05 -1.09
N ALA A 90 5.12 -2.55 -0.60
CA ALA A 90 3.92 -3.34 -0.34
C ALA A 90 3.57 -4.21 -1.56
N ASP A 91 3.05 -5.42 -1.31
CA ASP A 91 2.66 -6.36 -2.37
C ASP A 91 1.14 -6.47 -2.50
N PRO A 92 0.44 -5.45 -3.04
CA PRO A 92 -1.00 -5.53 -3.29
C PRO A 92 -1.33 -6.58 -4.35
N SER A 93 -0.39 -6.93 -5.23
CA SER A 93 -0.59 -7.94 -6.28
C SER A 93 -0.87 -9.34 -5.72
N PHE A 94 -0.44 -9.61 -4.48
CA PHE A 94 -0.80 -10.84 -3.79
C PHE A 94 -2.30 -10.92 -3.44
N PHE A 95 -2.93 -9.79 -3.12
CA PHE A 95 -4.34 -9.73 -2.72
C PHE A 95 -5.27 -9.41 -3.89
N VAL A 96 -4.78 -8.70 -4.91
CA VAL A 96 -5.55 -8.25 -6.07
C VAL A 96 -5.17 -9.10 -7.29
N GLU A 97 -5.86 -10.22 -7.45
CA GLU A 97 -5.62 -11.12 -8.59
C GLU A 97 -6.15 -10.52 -9.90
N PRO A 98 -5.40 -10.66 -11.03
CA PRO A 98 -5.86 -10.21 -12.34
C PRO A 98 -7.24 -10.78 -12.72
N GLY A 99 -8.14 -9.91 -13.17
CA GLY A 99 -9.51 -10.25 -13.56
C GLY A 99 -10.50 -10.41 -12.41
N SER A 100 -10.06 -10.29 -11.15
CA SER A 100 -10.94 -10.25 -9.98
C SER A 100 -11.85 -9.01 -9.98
N ILE A 101 -12.88 -9.00 -9.14
CA ILE A 101 -13.76 -7.82 -9.02
C ILE A 101 -13.01 -6.59 -8.47
N ILE A 102 -12.02 -6.83 -7.60
CA ILE A 102 -11.20 -5.78 -7.01
C ILE A 102 -10.21 -5.23 -8.06
N ASP A 103 -9.62 -6.10 -8.88
CA ASP A 103 -8.75 -5.69 -10.00
C ASP A 103 -9.50 -4.83 -11.02
N LYS A 104 -10.73 -5.23 -11.40
CA LYS A 104 -11.57 -4.45 -12.30
C LYS A 104 -11.88 -3.07 -11.73
N GLU A 105 -12.29 -3.01 -10.47
CA GLU A 105 -12.56 -1.74 -9.79
C GLU A 105 -11.29 -0.86 -9.70
N ALA A 106 -10.16 -1.44 -9.32
CA ALA A 106 -8.88 -0.73 -9.26
C ALA A 106 -8.46 -0.19 -10.64
N SER A 107 -8.67 -0.98 -11.69
CA SER A 107 -8.41 -0.61 -13.08
C SER A 107 -9.32 0.53 -13.56
N GLU A 108 -10.60 0.50 -13.19
CA GLU A 108 -11.56 1.57 -13.49
C GLU A 108 -11.20 2.87 -12.76
N ARG A 109 -10.74 2.80 -11.51
CA ARG A 109 -10.28 3.96 -10.73
C ARG A 109 -8.93 4.49 -11.17
N ALA A 110 -8.04 3.62 -11.62
CA ALA A 110 -6.65 3.83 -12.04
C ALA A 110 -5.68 4.39 -10.98
N THR A 111 -6.13 5.27 -10.08
CA THR A 111 -5.30 5.90 -9.04
C THR A 111 -6.14 6.40 -7.87
N SER A 112 -5.52 6.60 -6.71
CA SER A 112 -6.13 7.30 -5.56
C SER A 112 -6.16 8.80 -5.83
N ILE A 113 -7.25 9.47 -5.47
CA ILE A 113 -7.42 10.91 -5.66
C ILE A 113 -7.35 11.60 -4.30
N TYR A 114 -6.31 12.41 -4.11
CA TYR A 114 -6.09 13.19 -2.90
C TYR A 114 -6.70 14.58 -3.07
N LEU A 115 -7.74 14.87 -2.28
CA LEU A 115 -8.39 16.17 -2.19
C LEU A 115 -7.95 16.86 -0.88
N VAL A 116 -8.25 18.15 -0.77
CA VAL A 116 -7.84 18.96 0.40
C VAL A 116 -8.37 18.40 1.71
N ASP A 117 -9.57 17.82 1.72
CA ASP A 117 -10.27 17.34 2.92
C ASP A 117 -10.43 15.81 3.00
N ARG A 118 -10.14 15.06 1.92
CA ARG A 118 -10.38 13.62 1.84
C ARG A 118 -9.55 12.94 0.75
N THR A 119 -9.48 11.62 0.83
CA THR A 119 -8.93 10.77 -0.24
C THR A 119 -10.05 9.91 -0.81
N ILE A 120 -10.09 9.75 -2.13
CA ILE A 120 -10.88 8.73 -2.82
C ILE A 120 -9.90 7.60 -3.17
N PRO A 121 -9.91 6.48 -2.44
CA PRO A 121 -8.88 5.46 -2.60
C PRO A 121 -9.12 4.61 -3.87
N MET A 122 -8.02 4.14 -4.46
CA MET A 122 -8.03 3.19 -5.57
C MET A 122 -8.52 1.80 -5.14
N LEU A 123 -8.16 1.38 -3.92
CA LEU A 123 -8.52 0.09 -3.33
C LEU A 123 -9.41 0.29 -2.11
N PRO A 124 -10.27 -0.68 -1.76
CA PRO A 124 -11.00 -0.66 -0.49
C PRO A 124 -10.05 -0.46 0.70
N GLU A 125 -10.46 0.32 1.71
CA GLU A 125 -9.59 0.71 2.83
C GLU A 125 -9.01 -0.48 3.59
N VAL A 126 -9.74 -1.59 3.65
CA VAL A 126 -9.27 -2.84 4.27
C VAL A 126 -8.07 -3.45 3.54
N LEU A 127 -7.92 -3.17 2.23
CA LEU A 127 -6.74 -3.53 1.48
C LEU A 127 -5.67 -2.45 1.60
N SER A 128 -5.98 -1.18 1.32
CA SER A 128 -4.97 -0.12 1.27
C SER A 128 -4.37 0.19 2.65
N ASN A 129 -5.19 0.42 3.67
CA ASN A 129 -4.75 0.95 4.97
C ASN A 129 -4.36 -0.17 5.95
N ASP A 130 -4.70 -1.41 5.62
CA ASP A 130 -4.54 -2.54 6.52
C ASP A 130 -3.71 -3.66 5.89
N LEU A 131 -4.24 -4.43 4.92
CA LEU A 131 -3.49 -5.59 4.40
C LEU A 131 -2.20 -5.22 3.66
N CYS A 132 -2.24 -4.15 2.86
CA CYS A 132 -1.10 -3.73 2.03
C CYS A 132 -0.22 -2.71 2.75
N SER A 133 -0.81 -1.81 3.53
CA SER A 133 -0.06 -0.83 4.33
C SER A 133 0.97 -1.51 5.23
N LEU A 134 2.21 -1.03 5.18
CA LEU A 134 3.35 -1.52 5.96
C LEU A 134 3.30 -1.07 7.41
N ASN A 135 2.16 -1.36 8.07
CA ASN A 135 1.89 -1.00 9.46
C ASN A 135 2.95 -1.57 10.42
N PRO A 136 3.34 -0.79 11.44
CA PRO A 136 4.43 -1.15 12.34
C PRO A 136 4.07 -2.36 13.21
N ASN A 137 5.07 -3.22 13.45
CA ASN A 137 4.95 -4.44 14.28
C ASN A 137 3.99 -5.51 13.72
N GLU A 138 3.74 -5.50 12.41
CA GLU A 138 2.96 -6.51 11.72
C GLU A 138 3.79 -7.20 10.62
N GLU A 139 3.53 -8.48 10.38
CA GLU A 139 4.12 -9.18 9.25
C GLU A 139 3.39 -8.80 7.96
N LYS A 140 4.15 -8.27 6.99
CA LYS A 140 3.62 -7.77 5.71
C LYS A 140 4.31 -8.45 4.55
N LEU A 141 3.58 -8.61 3.45
CA LEU A 141 4.12 -9.13 2.20
C LEU A 141 4.65 -7.96 1.38
N VAL A 142 5.90 -8.09 0.92
CA VAL A 142 6.60 -7.04 0.18
C VAL A 142 7.28 -7.62 -1.05
N PHE A 143 7.45 -6.78 -2.06
CA PHE A 143 8.53 -6.90 -3.04
C PHE A 143 9.71 -6.08 -2.56
N SER A 144 10.90 -6.68 -2.54
CA SER A 144 12.09 -6.02 -2.00
C SER A 144 13.21 -5.97 -3.02
N SER A 145 13.93 -4.86 -3.02
CA SER A 145 15.21 -4.70 -3.70
C SER A 145 16.27 -4.37 -2.64
N ILE A 146 17.38 -5.09 -2.65
CA ILE A 146 18.43 -4.99 -1.62
C ILE A 146 19.73 -4.67 -2.34
N PHE A 147 20.34 -3.55 -1.99
CA PHE A 147 21.56 -3.07 -2.63
C PHE A 147 22.71 -3.05 -1.65
N GLU A 148 23.91 -3.36 -2.13
CA GLU A 148 25.14 -2.93 -1.48
C GLU A 148 25.57 -1.58 -2.06
N MET A 149 25.79 -0.59 -1.22
CA MET A 149 26.19 0.77 -1.60
C MET A 149 27.45 1.20 -0.87
N ASP A 150 28.37 1.88 -1.56
CA ASP A 150 29.53 2.50 -0.91
C ASP A 150 29.16 3.78 -0.13
N LYS A 151 30.15 4.46 0.44
CA LYS A 151 29.93 5.65 1.28
C LYS A 151 29.52 6.88 0.49
N GLU A 152 29.76 6.85 -0.81
CA GLU A 152 29.42 7.88 -1.77
C GLU A 152 28.03 7.64 -2.39
N GLY A 153 27.41 6.49 -2.10
CA GLY A 153 26.09 6.11 -2.60
C GLY A 153 26.12 5.42 -3.96
N ASN A 154 27.27 4.94 -4.44
CA ASN A 154 27.34 4.14 -5.64
C ASN A 154 26.88 2.71 -5.34
N VAL A 155 26.04 2.15 -6.22
CA VAL A 155 25.62 0.75 -6.13
C VAL A 155 26.76 -0.16 -6.55
N ILE A 156 27.15 -1.06 -5.65
CA ILE A 156 28.19 -2.07 -5.84
C ILE A 156 27.58 -3.39 -6.34
N SER A 157 26.43 -3.77 -5.79
CA SER A 157 25.66 -4.95 -6.21
C SER A 157 24.17 -4.86 -5.83
N GLU A 158 23.36 -5.70 -6.48
CA GLU A 158 21.91 -5.90 -6.27
C GLU A 158 21.56 -7.40 -6.09
#